data_AF-T1DBI4-F1
#
_entry.id   AF-T1DBI4-F1
#
_cell.length_a   1.000
_cell.length_b   1.000
_cell.length_c   1.000
_cell.angle_alpha   90.00
_cell.angle_beta   90.00
_cell.angle_gamma   90.00
#
_symmetry.space_group_name_H-M   'P 1'
#
loop_
_entity.id
_entity.type
_entity.pdbx_description
1 polymer ?
#
loop_
_entity_poly.entity_id
_entity_poly.type
_entity_poly.pdbx_seq_one_letter_code
_entity_poly.pdbx_strand_id
1 'polypeptide(L)'
;MYMLGEKIALAHDYNGIITGESSGQVSSQTPENLKELSRGMQIPVIRPLIGFDKDEISDLARMIGTFPKNPLGEFCSLFSETPITKIKENELKSDIEMIDFIDEMYAKLTKTKSSKVKIELPTDELYNTTKIPDSALVVDLRSPLEFRYWHYPNSLNMPIQKAEELIESGEAPLEIVFYCKMGLQSAYLTSLAREHGIKSRFFSTDKIKKRKKCGRSNYINDIM
;
A
#
# COMPACT_ATOMS: atom_id res chain seq x y z
N MET A 1 -5.18 4.68 13.37
CA MET A 1 -4.01 3.88 13.82
C MET A 1 -3.67 4.14 15.28
N TYR A 2 -3.34 5.38 15.65
CA TYR A 2 -2.93 5.73 17.01
C TYR A 2 -3.94 5.31 18.09
N MET A 3 -5.24 5.57 17.89
CA MET A 3 -6.30 5.14 18.82
C MET A 3 -6.34 3.62 19.05
N LEU A 4 -6.23 2.82 17.98
CA LEU A 4 -6.18 1.36 18.10
C LEU A 4 -4.88 0.90 18.79
N GLY A 5 -3.74 1.52 18.45
CA GLY A 5 -2.46 1.24 19.08
C GLY A 5 -2.47 1.54 20.59
N GLU A 6 -3.10 2.65 20.99
CA GLU A 6 -3.30 3.01 22.39
C GLU A 6 -4.19 2.00 23.11
N LYS A 7 -5.32 1.63 22.51
CA LYS A 7 -6.20 0.60 23.09
C LYS A 7 -5.48 -0.72 23.31
N ILE A 8 -4.67 -1.17 22.35
CA ILE A 8 -3.85 -2.38 22.46
C ILE A 8 -2.83 -2.22 23.59
N ALA A 9 -2.14 -1.09 23.66
CA ALA A 9 -1.13 -0.85 24.68
C ALA A 9 -1.72 -0.82 26.10
N LEU A 10 -2.84 -0.12 26.31
CA LEU A 10 -3.53 -0.08 27.60
C LEU A 10 -4.05 -1.45 28.02
N ALA A 11 -4.61 -2.23 27.09
CA ALA A 11 -5.15 -3.56 27.40
C ALA A 11 -4.07 -4.62 27.68
N HIS A 12 -2.81 -4.34 27.35
CA HIS A 12 -1.68 -5.24 27.55
C HIS A 12 -0.59 -4.67 28.48
N ASP A 13 -0.89 -3.59 29.20
CA ASP A 13 0.03 -2.90 30.11
C ASP A 13 1.36 -2.47 29.46
N TYR A 14 1.32 -2.10 28.17
CA TYR A 14 2.48 -1.55 27.48
C TYR A 14 2.65 -0.06 27.77
N ASN A 15 3.90 0.38 27.89
CA ASN A 15 4.21 1.75 28.33
C ASN A 15 4.25 2.80 27.22
N GLY A 16 3.92 2.46 25.97
CA GLY A 16 3.95 3.43 24.89
C GLY A 16 3.86 2.81 23.49
N ILE A 17 3.81 3.70 22.50
CA ILE A 17 3.84 3.38 21.07
C ILE A 17 5.17 3.88 20.50
N ILE A 18 5.86 3.05 19.71
CA ILE A 18 7.06 3.47 18.98
C ILE A 18 6.67 3.63 17.50
N THR A 19 7.01 4.77 16.91
CA THR A 19 6.82 5.04 15.47
C THR A 19 8.15 5.32 14.78
N GLY A 20 8.19 5.11 13.46
CA GLY A 20 9.33 5.48 12.61
C GLY A 20 9.22 6.86 11.99
N GLU A 21 8.40 7.75 12.57
CA GLU A 21 8.23 9.12 12.04
C GLU A 21 9.50 9.95 12.23
N SER A 22 9.82 10.75 11.21
CA SER A 22 10.93 11.71 11.18
C SER A 22 10.40 13.09 10.79
N SER A 23 10.87 14.14 11.46
CA SER A 23 10.42 15.50 11.17
C SER A 23 10.96 15.96 9.81
N GLY A 24 10.06 16.28 8.87
CA GLY A 24 10.45 16.82 7.57
C GLY A 24 10.81 15.81 6.47
N GLN A 25 10.71 14.50 6.72
CA GLN A 25 10.95 13.48 5.68
C GLN A 25 9.81 13.37 4.66
N VAL A 26 8.56 13.55 5.11
CA VAL A 26 7.37 13.62 4.25
C VAL A 26 6.53 14.83 4.64
N SER A 27 5.78 15.39 3.68
CA SER A 27 5.01 16.63 3.86
C SER A 27 3.94 16.55 4.96
N SER A 28 3.49 15.35 5.34
CA SER A 28 2.53 15.16 6.44
C SER A 28 3.15 15.15 7.84
N GLN A 29 4.47 14.99 7.97
CA GLN A 29 5.18 14.88 9.26
C GLN A 29 5.78 16.22 9.71
N THR A 30 4.90 17.23 9.82
CA THR A 30 5.24 18.53 10.40
C THR A 30 5.15 18.49 11.93
N PRO A 31 5.90 19.32 12.67
CA PRO A 31 5.78 19.41 14.13
C PRO A 31 4.34 19.67 14.59
N GLU A 32 3.58 20.49 13.86
CA GLU A 32 2.18 20.78 14.13
C GLU A 32 1.31 19.52 14.01
N ASN A 33 1.45 18.75 12.93
CA ASN A 33 0.68 17.53 12.74
C ASN A 33 1.05 16.47 13.77
N LEU A 34 2.34 16.29 14.08
CA LEU A 34 2.80 15.34 15.09
C LEU A 34 2.29 15.69 16.49
N LYS A 35 2.22 16.98 16.82
CA LYS A 35 1.61 17.46 18.06
C LYS A 35 0.13 17.09 18.13
N GLU A 36 -0.64 17.36 17.08
CA GLU A 36 -2.07 17.05 17.06
C GLU A 36 -2.34 15.54 17.07
N LEU A 37 -1.53 14.73 16.38
CA LEU A 37 -1.65 13.26 16.39
C LEU A 37 -1.42 12.63 17.77
N SER A 38 -0.56 13.25 18.59
CA SER A 38 -0.31 12.82 19.97
C SER A 38 -1.25 13.46 20.99
N ARG A 39 -2.09 14.42 20.59
CA ARG A 39 -2.98 15.12 21.51
C ARG A 39 -4.05 14.16 22.03
N GLY A 40 -4.24 14.17 23.36
CA GLY A 40 -5.29 13.36 24.01
C GLY A 40 -4.90 11.91 24.28
N MET A 41 -3.69 11.48 23.89
CA MET A 41 -3.19 10.16 24.23
C MET A 41 -2.80 10.06 25.72
N GLN A 42 -3.06 8.89 26.30
CA GLN A 42 -2.73 8.51 27.68
C GLN A 42 -1.36 7.86 27.82
N ILE A 43 -0.79 7.37 26.71
CA ILE A 43 0.53 6.75 26.66
C ILE A 43 1.48 7.54 25.75
N PRO A 44 2.80 7.53 26.03
CA PRO A 44 3.76 8.24 25.21
C PRO A 44 3.90 7.63 23.81
N VAL A 45 4.05 8.51 22.82
CA VAL A 45 4.47 8.16 21.46
C VAL A 45 5.94 8.51 21.29
N ILE A 46 6.77 7.49 21.21
CA ILE A 46 8.22 7.58 21.11
C ILE A 46 8.59 7.59 19.63
N ARG A 47 9.39 8.57 19.22
CA ARG A 47 9.80 8.81 17.83
C ARG A 47 11.33 8.82 17.72
N PRO A 48 11.99 7.66 17.69
CA PRO A 48 13.46 7.58 17.72
C PRO A 48 14.13 8.27 16.53
N LEU A 49 13.43 8.37 15.40
CA LEU A 49 13.95 8.94 14.16
C LEU A 49 13.58 10.42 13.97
N ILE A 50 13.00 11.08 14.97
CA ILE A 50 12.40 12.42 14.82
C ILE A 50 13.35 13.47 14.27
N GLY A 51 14.65 13.37 14.60
CA GLY A 51 15.69 14.30 14.18
C GLY A 51 16.64 13.75 13.13
N PHE A 52 16.38 12.56 12.58
CA PHE A 52 17.24 11.94 11.56
C PHE A 52 16.79 12.35 10.17
N ASP A 53 17.73 12.64 9.28
CA ASP A 53 17.42 12.79 7.87
C ASP A 53 17.27 11.44 7.16
N LYS A 54 16.87 11.50 5.88
CA LYS A 54 16.60 10.29 5.07
C LYS A 54 17.85 9.43 4.86
N ASP A 55 19.01 10.05 4.68
CA ASP A 55 20.24 9.34 4.39
C ASP A 55 20.75 8.66 5.67
N GLU A 56 20.66 9.33 6.82
CA GLU A 56 20.95 8.74 8.13
C GLU A 56 20.05 7.54 8.46
N ILE A 57 18.73 7.67 8.20
CA ILE A 57 17.79 6.54 8.38
C ILE A 57 18.15 5.39 7.43
N SER A 58 18.51 5.70 6.18
CA SER A 58 18.88 4.70 5.18
C SER A 58 20.16 3.97 5.57
N ASP A 59 21.16 4.70 6.07
CA ASP A 59 22.42 4.13 6.53
C ASP A 59 22.24 3.29 7.78
N LEU A 60 21.44 3.76 8.74
CA LEU A 60 21.05 2.98 9.92
C LEU A 60 20.38 1.68 9.49
N ALA A 61 19.42 1.73 8.57
CA ALA A 61 18.73 0.55 8.04
C ALA A 61 19.69 -0.40 7.32
N ARG A 62 20.69 0.10 6.57
CA ARG A 62 21.72 -0.74 5.95
C ARG A 62 22.59 -1.41 6.99
N MET A 63 23.02 -0.66 8.00
CA MET A 63 23.86 -1.14 9.10
C MET A 63 23.19 -2.27 9.88
N ILE A 64 21.89 -2.16 10.17
CA ILE A 64 21.14 -3.20 10.90
C ILE A 64 20.53 -4.28 9.99
N GLY A 65 20.81 -4.22 8.68
CA GLY A 65 20.36 -5.22 7.71
C GLY A 65 18.87 -5.19 7.37
N THR A 66 18.16 -4.09 7.63
CA THR A 66 16.74 -3.91 7.31
C THR A 66 16.48 -3.07 6.06
N PHE A 67 17.52 -2.48 5.46
CA PHE A 67 17.36 -1.72 4.22
C PHE A 67 16.82 -2.62 3.10
N PRO A 68 15.71 -2.24 2.43
CA PRO A 68 15.09 -3.08 1.42
C PRO A 68 16.00 -3.20 0.20
N LYS A 69 16.30 -4.45 -0.21
CA LYS A 69 17.09 -4.72 -1.42
C LYS A 69 16.39 -4.23 -2.69
N ASN A 70 15.07 -4.38 -2.72
CA ASN A 70 14.18 -3.91 -3.78
C ASN A 70 13.02 -3.17 -3.08
N PRO A 71 13.01 -1.83 -3.03
CA PRO A 71 11.90 -1.10 -2.45
C PRO A 71 10.64 -1.42 -3.28
N LEU A 72 9.75 -2.22 -2.69
CA LEU A 72 8.35 -2.25 -3.08
C LEU A 72 7.90 -0.79 -2.99
N GLY A 73 7.25 -0.25 -4.03
CA GLY A 73 6.77 1.13 -3.99
C GLY A 73 5.98 1.39 -2.69
N GLU A 74 5.81 2.64 -2.31
CA GLU A 74 4.84 2.98 -1.26
C GLU A 74 3.42 2.79 -1.82
N PHE A 75 2.45 2.39 -0.98
CA PHE A 75 1.02 2.26 -1.34
C PHE A 75 0.43 3.65 -1.68
N CYS A 76 0.92 4.31 -2.73
CA CYS A 76 0.62 5.70 -3.06
C CYS A 76 -0.83 5.91 -3.49
N SER A 77 -1.60 4.86 -3.78
CA SER A 77 -3.02 5.02 -4.13
C SER A 77 -3.94 5.25 -2.92
N LEU A 78 -3.42 5.16 -1.68
CA LEU A 78 -4.17 5.48 -0.46
C LEU A 78 -3.91 6.90 0.06
N PHE A 79 -2.97 7.63 -0.52
CA PHE A 79 -2.57 8.95 -0.04
C PHE A 79 -3.10 10.06 -0.96
N SER A 80 -3.73 11.07 -0.36
CA SER A 80 -4.15 12.30 -1.03
C SER A 80 -3.00 12.91 -1.83
N GLU A 81 -3.27 13.35 -3.07
CA GLU A 81 -2.29 14.07 -3.90
C GLU A 81 -1.80 15.37 -3.23
N THR A 82 -2.58 15.90 -2.27
CA THR A 82 -2.23 17.06 -1.45
C THR A 82 -2.38 16.71 0.03
N PRO A 83 -1.29 16.25 0.68
CA PRO A 83 -1.30 15.99 2.12
C PRO A 83 -1.44 17.30 2.90
N ILE A 84 -2.29 17.27 3.92
CA ILE A 84 -2.51 18.40 4.82
C ILE A 84 -1.25 18.59 5.68
N THR A 85 -0.60 19.74 5.56
CA THR A 85 0.62 20.09 6.29
C THR A 85 0.34 20.73 7.65
N LYS A 86 -0.92 21.14 7.89
CA LYS A 86 -1.40 21.72 9.14
C LYS A 86 -2.85 21.30 9.39
N ILE A 87 -3.04 20.40 10.34
CA ILE A 87 -4.35 19.96 10.79
C ILE A 87 -5.04 21.07 11.60
N LYS A 88 -6.35 21.28 11.36
CA LYS A 88 -7.18 22.12 12.24
C LYS A 88 -7.80 21.23 13.32
N GLU A 89 -7.68 21.65 14.58
CA GLU A 89 -8.15 20.88 15.75
C GLU A 89 -9.63 20.47 15.65
N ASN A 90 -10.50 21.38 15.22
CA ASN A 90 -11.93 21.08 15.08
C ASN A 90 -12.22 20.04 14.00
N GLU A 91 -11.47 20.07 12.89
CA GLU A 91 -11.62 19.10 11.79
C GLU A 91 -11.19 17.71 12.27
N LEU A 92 -10.02 17.61 12.92
CA LEU A 92 -9.53 16.36 13.49
C LEU A 92 -10.50 15.78 14.53
N LYS A 93 -11.06 16.63 15.39
CA LYS A 93 -12.03 16.18 16.39
C LYS A 93 -13.27 15.58 15.74
N SER A 94 -13.84 16.26 14.74
CA SER A 94 -14.97 15.73 13.98
C SER A 94 -14.63 14.43 13.25
N ASP A 95 -13.44 14.33 12.67
CA ASP A 95 -13.00 13.10 12.01
C ASP A 95 -12.86 11.94 13.00
N ILE A 96 -12.33 12.20 14.20
CA ILE A 96 -12.20 11.19 15.27
C ILE A 96 -13.58 10.72 15.75
N GLU A 97 -14.55 11.62 15.89
CA GLU A 97 -15.92 11.29 16.29
C GLU A 97 -16.62 10.37 15.27
N MET A 98 -16.21 10.37 14.00
CA MET A 98 -16.72 9.45 12.98
C MET A 98 -16.12 8.04 13.07
N ILE A 99 -15.08 7.84 13.88
CA ILE A 99 -14.41 6.55 14.03
C ILE A 99 -15.02 5.80 15.22
N ASP A 100 -16.09 5.06 14.97
CA ASP A 100 -16.87 4.30 15.97
C ASP A 100 -16.51 2.80 16.02
N PHE A 101 -15.62 2.34 15.16
CA PHE A 101 -15.31 0.92 14.96
C PHE A 101 -14.03 0.42 15.66
N ILE A 102 -13.36 1.25 16.49
CA ILE A 102 -12.10 0.86 17.17
C ILE A 102 -12.30 -0.36 18.07
N ASP A 103 -13.41 -0.40 18.81
CA ASP A 103 -13.72 -1.51 19.71
C ASP A 103 -13.97 -2.82 18.96
N GLU A 104 -14.68 -2.73 17.84
CA GLU A 104 -14.91 -3.87 16.94
C GLU A 104 -13.59 -4.39 16.35
N MET A 105 -12.70 -3.50 15.90
CA MET A 105 -11.38 -3.89 15.39
C MET A 105 -10.54 -4.57 16.46
N TYR A 106 -10.56 -4.05 17.68
CA TYR A 106 -9.84 -4.65 18.80
C TYR A 106 -10.40 -6.05 19.15
N ALA A 107 -11.72 -6.23 19.11
CA ALA A 107 -12.34 -7.54 19.35
C ALA A 107 -11.93 -8.59 18.32
N LYS A 108 -11.57 -8.17 17.10
CA LYS A 108 -11.09 -9.04 16.00
C LYS A 108 -9.56 -9.19 15.97
N LEU A 109 -8.84 -8.73 17.01
CA LEU A 109 -7.37 -8.81 17.04
C LEU A 109 -6.89 -10.27 16.97
N THR A 110 -6.00 -10.55 16.02
CA THR A 110 -5.31 -11.84 15.93
C THR A 110 -3.86 -11.71 16.42
N LYS A 111 -3.39 -12.70 17.18
CA LYS A 111 -2.03 -12.73 17.71
C LYS A 111 -1.22 -13.83 17.05
N THR A 112 -0.22 -13.43 16.27
CA THR A 112 0.67 -14.37 15.59
C THR A 112 2.09 -14.19 16.11
N LYS A 113 2.76 -15.30 16.47
CA LYS A 113 4.20 -15.28 16.80
C LYS A 113 4.97 -14.99 15.52
N SER A 114 5.91 -14.04 15.57
CA SER A 114 6.76 -13.70 14.42
C SER A 114 7.46 -14.92 13.82
N SER A 115 7.89 -15.87 14.64
CA SER A 115 8.49 -17.14 14.19
C SER A 115 7.56 -18.06 13.38
N LYS A 116 6.24 -17.85 13.46
CA LYS A 116 5.24 -18.57 12.66
C LYS A 116 4.86 -17.83 11.38
N VAL A 117 5.24 -16.55 11.26
CA VAL A 117 5.02 -15.79 10.04
C VAL A 117 6.09 -16.23 9.04
N LYS A 118 5.70 -17.09 8.10
CA LYS A 118 6.51 -17.31 6.91
C LYS A 118 6.37 -16.07 6.04
N ILE A 119 7.26 -15.10 6.23
CA ILE A 119 7.40 -14.00 5.28
C ILE A 119 8.12 -14.57 4.06
N GLU A 120 7.38 -15.20 3.17
CA GLU A 120 7.83 -15.32 1.79
C GLU A 120 7.73 -13.92 1.19
N LEU A 121 8.84 -13.17 1.27
CA LEU A 121 8.98 -11.97 0.45
C LEU A 121 8.71 -12.42 -0.99
N PRO A 122 7.76 -11.79 -1.71
CA PRO A 122 7.53 -12.12 -3.11
C PRO A 122 8.87 -12.06 -3.84
N THR A 123 9.38 -13.22 -4.24
CA THR A 123 10.68 -13.36 -4.89
C THR A 123 10.66 -12.63 -6.23
N ASP A 124 11.84 -12.24 -6.73
CA ASP A 124 12.02 -11.47 -7.97
C ASP A 124 11.32 -12.09 -9.20
N GLU A 125 10.92 -13.36 -9.15
CA GLU A 125 10.09 -14.03 -10.15
C GLU A 125 8.69 -13.38 -10.33
N LEU A 126 8.14 -12.71 -9.31
CA LEU A 126 6.90 -11.95 -9.45
C LEU A 126 7.04 -10.73 -10.39
N TYR A 127 8.26 -10.27 -10.64
CA TYR A 127 8.53 -9.05 -11.41
C TYR A 127 8.90 -9.28 -12.88
N ASN A 128 9.22 -10.53 -13.26
CA ASN A 128 10.02 -10.80 -14.46
C ASN A 128 9.51 -11.96 -15.34
N THR A 129 8.20 -12.04 -15.61
CA THR A 129 7.71 -12.82 -16.76
C THR A 129 7.47 -11.93 -17.98
N THR A 130 8.06 -12.32 -19.12
CA THR A 130 8.37 -11.48 -20.29
C THR A 130 7.18 -11.14 -21.20
N LYS A 131 6.00 -11.75 -21.02
CA LYS A 131 4.76 -11.48 -21.79
C LYS A 131 3.49 -11.67 -20.95
N ILE A 132 2.47 -10.85 -21.23
CA ILE A 132 1.09 -11.07 -20.77
C ILE A 132 0.48 -12.10 -21.74
N PRO A 133 -0.03 -13.24 -21.26
CA PRO A 133 -0.71 -14.21 -22.13
C PRO A 133 -2.02 -13.65 -22.70
N ASP A 134 -2.32 -13.95 -23.96
CA ASP A 134 -3.57 -13.49 -24.60
C ASP A 134 -4.83 -14.08 -23.96
N SER A 135 -4.69 -15.23 -23.29
CA SER A 135 -5.77 -15.91 -22.56
C SER A 135 -5.98 -15.40 -21.13
N ALA A 136 -5.14 -14.48 -20.64
CA ALA A 136 -5.21 -14.01 -19.27
C ALA A 136 -6.21 -12.85 -19.14
N LEU A 137 -7.01 -12.85 -18.06
CA LEU A 137 -7.80 -11.69 -17.69
C LEU A 137 -6.86 -10.60 -17.18
N VAL A 138 -6.84 -9.44 -17.83
CA VAL A 138 -6.02 -8.30 -17.39
C VAL A 138 -6.89 -7.32 -16.61
N VAL A 139 -6.51 -7.01 -15.37
CA VAL A 139 -7.28 -6.16 -14.44
C VAL A 139 -6.47 -4.90 -14.11
N ASP A 140 -7.04 -3.73 -14.42
CA ASP A 140 -6.50 -2.42 -14.05
C ASP A 140 -7.14 -1.93 -12.74
N LEU A 141 -6.32 -1.78 -11.71
CA LEU A 141 -6.74 -1.36 -10.37
C LEU A 141 -6.67 0.16 -10.16
N ARG A 142 -6.28 0.92 -11.19
CA ARG A 142 -6.24 2.39 -11.13
C ARG A 142 -7.63 3.00 -11.15
N SER A 143 -7.68 4.31 -10.92
CA SER A 143 -8.94 5.05 -10.99
C SER A 143 -9.58 4.96 -12.39
N PRO A 144 -10.92 5.05 -12.51
CA PRO A 144 -11.61 5.11 -13.80
C PRO A 144 -11.15 6.27 -14.70
N LEU A 145 -10.64 7.36 -14.11
CA LEU A 145 -10.08 8.48 -14.86
C LEU A 145 -8.75 8.09 -15.53
N GLU A 146 -7.83 7.47 -14.77
CA GLU A 146 -6.56 6.98 -15.30
C GLU A 146 -6.75 5.88 -16.35
N PHE A 147 -7.73 5.00 -16.15
CA PHE A 147 -8.10 3.96 -17.12
C PHE A 147 -8.58 4.58 -18.43
N ARG A 148 -9.49 5.56 -18.38
CA ARG A 148 -9.99 6.26 -19.58
C ARG A 148 -8.88 7.00 -20.33
N TYR A 149 -7.94 7.60 -19.61
CA TYR A 149 -6.79 8.27 -20.24
C TYR A 149 -5.91 7.28 -21.01
N TRP A 150 -5.58 6.13 -20.39
CA TRP A 150 -4.85 5.06 -21.05
C TRP A 150 -4.96 3.77 -20.26
N HIS A 151 -5.15 2.64 -20.94
CA HIS A 151 -5.14 1.30 -20.34
C HIS A 151 -4.52 0.27 -21.29
N TYR A 152 -4.18 -0.91 -20.75
CA TYR A 152 -3.75 -2.04 -21.56
C TYR A 152 -4.94 -2.59 -22.39
N PRO A 153 -4.76 -2.93 -23.68
CA PRO A 153 -5.86 -3.44 -24.51
C PRO A 153 -6.57 -4.63 -23.87
N ASN A 154 -7.90 -4.65 -23.96
CA ASN A 154 -8.77 -5.68 -23.39
C ASN A 154 -8.68 -5.84 -21.85
N SER A 155 -8.07 -4.88 -21.14
CA SER A 155 -8.10 -4.88 -19.68
C SER A 155 -9.43 -4.38 -19.12
N LEU A 156 -9.84 -4.92 -17.97
CA LEU A 156 -11.01 -4.47 -17.23
C LEU A 156 -10.59 -3.54 -16.09
N ASN A 157 -11.22 -2.38 -15.96
CA ASN A 157 -11.05 -1.54 -14.78
C ASN A 157 -11.86 -2.12 -13.61
N MET A 158 -11.20 -2.41 -12.50
CA MET A 158 -11.83 -3.02 -11.34
C MET A 158 -11.22 -2.44 -10.05
N PRO A 159 -12.02 -1.87 -9.14
CA PRO A 159 -11.56 -1.53 -7.80
C PRO A 159 -11.03 -2.77 -7.07
N ILE A 160 -10.11 -2.56 -6.13
CA ILE A 160 -9.47 -3.66 -5.39
C ILE A 160 -10.49 -4.57 -4.69
N GLN A 161 -11.51 -4.01 -4.06
CA GLN A 161 -12.54 -4.77 -3.33
C GLN A 161 -13.29 -5.74 -4.25
N LYS A 162 -13.69 -5.27 -5.43
CA LYS A 162 -14.38 -6.11 -6.42
C LYS A 162 -13.46 -7.21 -6.98
N ALA A 163 -12.16 -6.95 -7.04
CA ALA A 163 -11.18 -7.95 -7.45
C ALA A 163 -10.93 -9.01 -6.36
N GLU A 164 -10.97 -8.62 -5.07
CA GLU A 164 -10.96 -9.56 -3.95
C GLU A 164 -12.19 -10.47 -3.99
N GLU A 165 -13.39 -9.88 -4.12
CA GLU A 165 -14.66 -10.63 -4.23
C GLU A 165 -14.64 -11.65 -5.39
N LEU A 166 -14.08 -11.30 -6.54
CA LEU A 166 -13.95 -12.21 -7.69
C LEU A 166 -13.01 -13.39 -7.40
N ILE A 167 -11.94 -13.16 -6.65
CA ILE A 167 -11.00 -14.23 -6.26
C ILE A 167 -11.66 -15.16 -5.25
N GLU A 168 -12.31 -14.58 -4.23
CA GLU A 168 -12.94 -15.30 -3.14
C GLU A 168 -14.19 -16.07 -3.57
N SER A 169 -14.92 -15.59 -4.59
CA SER A 169 -16.09 -16.29 -5.13
C SER A 169 -15.75 -17.61 -5.84
N GLY A 170 -14.49 -17.78 -6.26
CA GLY A 170 -14.05 -18.93 -7.07
C GLY A 170 -14.50 -18.86 -8.53
N GLU A 171 -15.16 -17.79 -8.96
CA GLU A 171 -15.57 -17.56 -10.36
C GLU A 171 -14.43 -16.96 -11.22
N ALA A 172 -13.31 -16.63 -10.58
CA ALA A 172 -12.11 -16.14 -11.22
C ALA A 172 -11.59 -17.10 -12.31
N PRO A 173 -11.14 -16.58 -13.48
CA PRO A 173 -10.50 -17.41 -14.50
C PRO A 173 -9.17 -17.99 -13.99
N LEU A 174 -8.71 -19.07 -14.64
CA LEU A 174 -7.49 -19.79 -14.26
C LEU A 174 -6.20 -18.95 -14.32
N GLU A 175 -6.19 -17.85 -15.08
CA GLU A 175 -5.04 -16.95 -15.18
C GLU A 175 -5.48 -15.47 -15.17
N ILE A 176 -4.96 -14.69 -14.20
CA ILE A 176 -5.24 -13.26 -14.02
C ILE A 176 -3.95 -12.45 -13.96
N VAL A 177 -3.93 -11.31 -14.62
CA VAL A 177 -2.84 -10.33 -14.55
C VAL A 177 -3.37 -9.02 -13.98
N PHE A 178 -2.87 -8.63 -12.81
CA PHE A 178 -3.21 -7.35 -12.19
C PHE A 178 -2.19 -6.27 -12.55
N TYR A 179 -2.63 -5.03 -12.73
CA TYR A 179 -1.71 -3.91 -12.73
C TYR A 179 -2.29 -2.68 -12.04
N CYS A 180 -1.40 -1.91 -11.42
CA CYS A 180 -1.72 -0.60 -10.88
C CYS A 180 -0.56 0.36 -11.13
N LYS A 181 -0.69 1.61 -10.68
CA LYS A 181 0.33 2.65 -10.90
C LYS A 181 1.72 2.21 -10.42
N MET A 182 1.81 1.73 -9.18
CA MET A 182 3.09 1.42 -8.52
C MET A 182 3.33 -0.08 -8.26
N GLY A 183 2.37 -0.94 -8.61
CA GLY A 183 2.52 -2.39 -8.56
C GLY A 183 2.10 -3.07 -7.25
N LEU A 184 1.71 -2.34 -6.19
CA LEU A 184 1.47 -2.92 -4.86
C LEU A 184 0.10 -3.55 -4.70
N GLN A 185 -0.97 -2.82 -5.05
CA GLN A 185 -2.32 -3.39 -5.06
C GLN A 185 -2.36 -4.63 -5.93
N SER A 186 -1.69 -4.58 -7.08
CA SER A 186 -1.57 -5.71 -7.98
C SER A 186 -0.70 -6.83 -7.43
N ALA A 187 0.32 -6.55 -6.62
CA ALA A 187 1.13 -7.56 -5.93
C ALA A 187 0.32 -8.28 -4.85
N TYR A 188 -0.43 -7.53 -4.04
CA TYR A 188 -1.31 -8.07 -3.02
C TYR A 188 -2.37 -8.99 -3.63
N LEU A 189 -3.12 -8.53 -4.63
CA LEU A 189 -4.12 -9.37 -5.31
C LEU A 189 -3.50 -10.57 -6.02
N THR A 190 -2.27 -10.44 -6.53
CA THR A 190 -1.55 -11.59 -7.09
C THR A 190 -1.26 -12.64 -6.02
N SER A 191 -0.87 -12.23 -4.82
CA SER A 191 -0.66 -13.14 -3.69
C SER A 191 -1.97 -13.84 -3.32
N LEU A 192 -3.05 -13.06 -3.13
CA LEU A 192 -4.37 -13.57 -2.79
C LEU A 192 -4.90 -14.57 -3.84
N ALA A 193 -4.79 -14.22 -5.13
CA ALA A 193 -5.20 -15.09 -6.22
C ALA A 193 -4.43 -16.43 -6.23
N ARG A 194 -3.11 -16.40 -5.96
CA ARG A 194 -2.28 -17.61 -5.88
C ARG A 194 -2.64 -18.50 -4.70
N GLU A 195 -2.99 -17.91 -3.55
CA GLU A 195 -3.51 -18.67 -2.40
C GLU A 195 -4.79 -19.43 -2.74
N HIS A 196 -5.59 -18.89 -3.67
CA HIS A 196 -6.81 -19.52 -4.21
C HIS A 196 -6.54 -20.40 -5.45
N GLY A 197 -5.28 -20.74 -5.74
CA GLY A 197 -4.91 -21.63 -6.84
C GLY A 197 -4.96 -21.00 -8.23
N ILE A 198 -5.17 -19.68 -8.34
CA ILE A 198 -5.21 -18.97 -9.61
C ILE A 198 -3.79 -18.61 -10.04
N LYS A 199 -3.46 -18.87 -11.30
CA LYS A 199 -2.17 -18.46 -11.87
C LYS A 199 -2.17 -16.94 -12.04
N SER A 200 -1.51 -16.24 -11.12
CA SER A 200 -1.52 -14.76 -11.14
C SER A 200 -0.14 -14.11 -11.28
N ARG A 201 -0.12 -12.96 -11.95
CA ARG A 201 1.05 -12.10 -12.17
C ARG A 201 0.64 -10.64 -12.00
N PHE A 202 1.61 -9.77 -11.74
CA PHE A 202 1.34 -8.34 -11.75
C PHE A 202 2.38 -7.48 -12.46
N PHE A 203 1.97 -6.26 -12.81
CA PHE A 203 2.82 -5.24 -13.39
C PHE A 203 2.54 -3.85 -12.80
N SER A 204 3.51 -2.95 -12.90
CA SER A 204 3.28 -1.52 -12.76
C SER A 204 2.97 -0.88 -14.12
N THR A 205 2.23 0.23 -14.13
CA THR A 205 1.91 0.98 -15.36
C THR A 205 3.16 1.31 -16.18
N ASP A 206 4.26 1.70 -15.53
CA ASP A 206 5.51 2.04 -16.21
C ASP A 206 6.14 0.84 -16.92
N LYS A 207 6.09 -0.35 -16.31
CA LYS A 207 6.57 -1.58 -16.93
C LYS A 207 5.70 -1.95 -18.15
N ILE A 208 4.39 -1.77 -18.08
CA ILE A 208 3.50 -2.03 -19.22
C ILE A 208 3.76 -1.03 -20.36
N LYS A 209 3.87 0.27 -20.06
CA LYS A 209 4.15 1.31 -21.08
C LYS A 209 5.49 1.10 -21.78
N LYS A 210 6.55 0.73 -21.04
CA LYS A 210 7.85 0.38 -21.62
C LYS A 210 7.76 -0.81 -22.58
N ARG A 211 6.88 -1.79 -22.31
CA ARG A 211 6.65 -2.94 -23.21
C ARG A 211 5.93 -2.55 -24.51
N LYS A 212 4.93 -1.67 -24.47
CA LYS A 212 4.28 -1.15 -25.71
C LYS A 212 5.28 -0.45 -26.63
N LYS A 213 6.29 0.24 -26.06
CA LYS A 213 7.37 0.85 -26.85
C LYS A 213 8.34 -0.16 -27.47
N CYS A 214 8.47 -1.36 -26.88
CA CYS A 214 9.43 -2.39 -27.30
C CYS A 214 8.85 -3.36 -28.34
N GLY A 215 7.53 -3.53 -28.41
CA GLY A 215 6.83 -4.18 -29.54
C GLY A 215 6.15 -3.12 -30.42
N ARG A 216 6.84 -2.65 -31.47
CA ARG A 216 6.35 -1.54 -32.31
C ARG A 216 4.94 -1.79 -32.90
N SER A 217 4.03 -0.85 -32.64
CA SER A 217 3.23 -0.20 -33.69
C SER A 217 2.87 1.22 -33.24
N ASN A 218 3.15 2.18 -34.12
CA ASN A 218 2.85 3.60 -33.99
C ASN A 218 1.33 3.81 -33.93
N TYR A 219 0.80 4.13 -32.75
CA TYR A 219 -0.50 4.77 -32.60
C TYR A 219 -0.39 5.83 -31.50
N ILE A 220 0.41 6.85 -31.78
CA ILE A 220 0.26 8.18 -31.20
C ILE A 220 0.43 9.14 -32.39
N ASN A 221 -0.62 9.23 -33.18
CA ASN A 221 -0.99 10.39 -33.97
C ASN A 221 -2.50 10.25 -34.09
N ASP A 222 -3.19 11.07 -33.30
CA ASP A 222 -4.55 11.59 -33.49
C ASP A 222 -5.16 11.80 -32.11
N ILE A 223 -4.98 13.03 -31.62
CA ILE A 223 -5.97 13.86 -30.91
C ILE A 223 -5.30 15.25 -30.82
N MET A 224 -5.66 16.11 -31.78
CA MET A 224 -6.04 17.50 -31.46
C MET A 224 -7.38 17.45 -30.73
#